data_AF-R9LMG6-F1
#
_entry.id   AF-R9LMG6-F1
#
_cell.length_a   1.000
_cell.length_b   1.000
_cell.length_c   1.000
_cell.angle_alpha   90.00
_cell.angle_beta   90.00
_cell.angle_gamma   90.00
#
_symmetry.space_group_name_H-M   'P 1'
#
loop_
_entity.id
_entity.type
_entity.pdbx_description
1 polymer ?
#
loop_
_entity_poly.entity_id
_entity_poly.type
_entity_poly.pdbx_seq_one_letter_code
_entity_poly.pdbx_strand_id
1 'polypeptide(L)'
;MEENKLHVLVNDLLPDYIDGLTSPETNKIIEEHLAQCSSCQKTLERMKEKPFVLDPDEKIEIDYLKMVRKRNRHRIWITICLVFFVFTSCFGMYVFLFGTKTSATLLNIDTTVAPDQVKLEVECIEKGRKVSRVLWHKQGKDVEAVVYTVPGKEEKKTFSYKIDGLIENVEVAGRIVWEEGKKIPAELALLYENKVEYIGDVSKVSRLLEKMNVSELIGSYTLELDNTGLIIHSVRPINEAYVDRESLLILSMIENVSFVTWKSQDKVETVSVEMMDDRLGTGIKEGYRSLAVFADNIEQLEQSEEIRARECVCE
;
A
#
# COMPACT_ATOMS: atom_id res chain seq x y z
N MET A 1 74.81 -47.94 65.98
CA MET A 1 73.99 -48.57 64.92
C MET A 1 72.54 -48.80 65.37
N GLU A 2 72.27 -48.88 66.68
CA GLU A 2 70.93 -49.07 67.25
C GLU A 2 70.07 -47.79 67.19
N GLU A 3 70.67 -46.63 67.44
CA GLU A 3 70.01 -45.31 67.45
C GLU A 3 69.36 -44.93 66.09
N ASN A 4 69.96 -45.35 64.98
CA ASN A 4 69.43 -45.09 63.63
C ASN A 4 68.23 -46.01 63.30
N LYS A 5 68.15 -47.21 63.88
CA LYS A 5 67.00 -48.10 63.70
C LYS A 5 65.77 -47.58 64.42
N LEU A 6 65.95 -47.02 65.62
CA LEU A 6 64.86 -46.42 66.39
C LEU A 6 64.28 -45.18 65.69
N HIS A 7 65.15 -44.37 65.06
CA HIS A 7 64.73 -43.21 64.30
C HIS A 7 63.80 -43.56 63.12
N VAL A 8 64.15 -44.59 62.35
CA VAL A 8 63.32 -45.08 61.24
C VAL A 8 61.99 -45.64 61.75
N LEU A 9 62.02 -46.45 62.80
CA LEU A 9 60.82 -47.03 63.41
C LEU A 9 59.84 -45.95 63.90
N VAL A 10 60.35 -44.94 64.61
CA VAL A 10 59.50 -43.85 65.12
C VAL A 10 58.86 -43.09 63.97
N ASN A 11 59.62 -42.78 62.90
CA ASN A 11 59.10 -42.04 61.75
C ASN A 11 58.00 -42.81 60.99
N ASP A 12 58.15 -44.14 60.85
CA ASP A 12 57.15 -45.00 60.21
C ASP A 12 55.86 -45.10 61.06
N LEU A 13 55.97 -45.02 62.38
CA LEU A 13 54.83 -45.10 63.31
C LEU A 13 54.19 -43.74 63.63
N LEU A 14 54.73 -42.61 63.13
CA LEU A 14 54.18 -41.28 63.39
C LEU A 14 52.72 -41.10 62.90
N PRO A 15 52.32 -41.60 61.70
CA PRO A 15 50.92 -41.48 61.25
C PRO A 15 49.96 -42.23 62.18
N ASP A 16 50.28 -43.48 62.53
CA ASP A 16 49.46 -44.30 63.44
C ASP A 16 49.40 -43.70 64.86
N TYR A 17 50.47 -43.03 65.31
CA TYR A 17 50.51 -42.29 66.57
C TYR A 17 49.61 -41.03 66.54
N ILE A 18 49.58 -40.28 65.42
CA ILE A 18 48.68 -39.13 65.25
C ILE A 18 47.21 -39.57 65.26
N ASP A 19 46.92 -40.72 64.67
CA ASP A 19 45.58 -41.31 64.61
C ASP A 19 45.18 -42.06 65.89
N GLY A 20 46.09 -42.17 66.86
CA GLY A 20 45.83 -42.77 68.18
C GLY A 20 45.72 -44.30 68.17
N LEU A 21 46.32 -44.96 67.18
CA LEU A 21 46.22 -46.41 66.95
C LEU A 21 47.40 -47.21 67.54
N THR A 22 48.33 -46.54 68.22
CA THR A 22 49.50 -47.13 68.86
C THR A 22 49.26 -47.51 70.33
N SER A 23 49.91 -48.58 70.80
CA SER A 23 49.76 -49.05 72.18
C SER A 23 50.43 -48.10 73.20
N PRO A 24 50.00 -48.10 74.49
CA PRO A 24 50.56 -47.20 75.51
C PRO A 24 52.07 -47.37 75.74
N GLU A 25 52.57 -48.61 75.58
CA GLU A 25 54.00 -48.92 75.69
C GLU A 25 54.80 -48.33 74.52
N THR A 26 54.23 -48.38 73.32
CA THR A 26 54.84 -47.81 72.11
C THR A 26 54.83 -46.28 72.14
N ASN A 27 53.78 -45.67 72.70
CA ASN A 27 53.66 -44.21 72.84
C ASN A 27 54.78 -43.62 73.70
N LYS A 28 55.14 -44.29 74.80
CA LYS A 28 56.25 -43.83 75.66
C LYS A 28 57.58 -43.80 74.91
N ILE A 29 57.86 -44.84 74.12
CA ILE A 29 59.10 -44.93 73.32
C ILE A 29 59.13 -43.82 72.25
N ILE A 30 58.00 -43.57 71.59
CA ILE A 30 57.86 -42.50 70.60
C ILE A 30 58.06 -41.12 71.27
N GLU A 31 57.47 -40.87 72.44
CA GLU A 31 57.57 -39.61 73.17
C GLU A 31 59.00 -39.34 73.69
N GLU A 32 59.67 -40.35 74.23
CA GLU A 32 61.07 -40.25 74.66
C GLU A 32 62.00 -39.93 73.49
N HIS A 33 61.79 -40.56 72.33
CA HIS A 33 62.57 -40.29 71.12
C HIS A 33 62.26 -38.91 70.52
N LEU A 34 60.98 -38.49 70.50
CA LEU A 34 60.59 -37.14 70.06
C LEU A 34 61.21 -36.04 70.93
N ALA A 35 61.37 -36.28 72.24
CA ALA A 35 62.02 -35.33 73.15
C ALA A 35 63.52 -35.13 72.85
N GLN A 36 64.17 -36.13 72.25
CA GLN A 36 65.61 -36.12 71.96
C GLN A 36 65.93 -35.87 70.47
N CYS A 37 64.94 -35.98 69.57
CA CYS A 37 65.15 -35.94 68.13
C CYS A 37 64.33 -34.84 67.41
N SER A 38 64.98 -33.73 67.07
CA SER A 38 64.35 -32.58 66.42
C SER A 38 63.81 -32.84 65.00
N SER A 39 64.34 -33.84 64.29
CA SER A 39 63.86 -34.19 62.94
C SER A 39 62.53 -34.93 62.95
N CYS A 40 62.32 -35.84 63.90
CA CYS A 40 61.02 -36.50 64.09
C CYS A 40 59.95 -35.49 64.54
N GLN A 41 60.30 -34.55 65.42
CA GLN A 41 59.38 -33.49 65.88
C GLN A 41 58.86 -32.61 64.73
N LYS A 42 59.75 -32.15 63.85
CA LYS A 42 59.37 -31.36 62.66
C LYS A 42 58.50 -32.15 61.67
N THR A 43 58.61 -33.48 61.66
CA THR A 43 57.81 -34.35 60.79
C THR A 43 56.41 -34.50 61.35
N LEU A 44 56.28 -34.71 62.66
CA LEU A 44 55.01 -34.70 63.39
C LEU A 44 54.25 -33.37 63.21
N GLU A 45 54.94 -32.23 63.33
CA GLU A 45 54.34 -30.90 63.15
C GLU A 45 53.78 -30.70 61.74
N ARG A 46 54.54 -31.12 60.72
CA ARG A 46 54.10 -31.06 59.31
C ARG A 46 52.87 -31.93 59.03
N MET A 47 52.76 -33.08 59.70
CA MET A 47 51.63 -33.99 59.53
C MET A 47 50.38 -33.51 60.29
N LYS A 48 50.55 -32.79 61.42
CA LYS A 48 49.44 -32.17 62.17
C LYS A 48 48.90 -30.89 61.52
N GLU A 49 49.64 -30.31 60.59
CA GLU A 49 49.21 -29.14 59.83
C GLU A 49 48.12 -29.57 58.83
N LYS A 50 46.85 -29.29 59.18
CA LYS A 50 45.69 -29.60 58.33
C LYS A 50 45.86 -28.96 56.94
N PRO A 51 45.59 -29.70 55.84
CA PRO A 51 45.56 -29.08 54.52
C PRO A 51 44.46 -28.02 54.47
N PHE A 52 44.82 -26.85 53.94
CA PHE A 52 43.93 -25.74 53.67
C PHE A 52 42.92 -26.19 52.59
N VAL A 53 41.71 -26.56 53.01
CA VAL A 53 40.61 -26.83 52.07
C VAL A 53 40.07 -25.47 51.62
N LEU A 54 40.42 -25.07 50.41
CA LEU A 54 39.68 -24.05 49.67
C LEU A 54 38.37 -24.69 49.20
N ASP A 55 37.21 -24.24 49.69
CA ASP A 55 35.92 -24.57 49.11
C ASP A 55 35.83 -23.98 47.68
N PRO A 56 35.70 -24.80 46.61
CA PRO A 56 35.50 -24.31 45.26
C PRO A 56 34.00 -24.16 44.96
N ASP A 57 33.63 -22.99 44.43
CA ASP A 57 32.79 -22.90 43.20
C ASP A 57 31.29 -23.22 43.19
N GLU A 58 30.50 -23.13 44.27
CA GLU A 58 29.03 -23.25 44.10
C GLU A 58 28.34 -21.94 43.66
N LYS A 59 28.91 -20.77 43.99
CA LYS A 59 28.35 -19.45 43.60
C LYS A 59 28.79 -18.97 42.23
N ILE A 60 29.93 -19.44 41.73
CA ILE A 60 30.53 -18.94 40.48
C ILE A 60 29.88 -19.58 39.24
N GLU A 61 29.43 -20.85 39.31
CA GLU A 61 28.73 -21.49 38.18
C GLU A 61 27.36 -20.88 37.88
N ILE A 62 26.59 -20.49 38.90
CA ILE A 62 25.25 -19.90 38.71
C ILE A 62 25.35 -18.49 38.13
N ASP A 63 26.35 -17.70 38.51
CA ASP A 63 26.51 -16.33 38.02
C ASP A 63 27.10 -16.29 36.60
N TYR A 64 27.95 -17.26 36.24
CA TYR A 64 28.46 -17.40 34.88
C TYR A 64 27.34 -17.71 33.88
N LEU A 65 26.42 -18.63 34.23
CA LEU A 65 25.28 -18.96 33.38
C LEU A 65 24.31 -17.78 33.20
N LYS A 66 24.09 -16.95 34.24
CA LYS A 66 23.25 -15.74 34.13
C LYS A 66 23.93 -14.67 33.27
N MET A 67 25.23 -14.46 33.44
CA MET A 67 25.99 -13.45 32.70
C MET A 67 26.11 -13.81 31.20
N VAL A 68 26.37 -15.07 30.88
CA VAL A 68 26.42 -15.58 29.50
C VAL A 68 25.05 -15.52 28.84
N ARG A 69 23.96 -15.89 29.53
CA ARG A 69 22.58 -15.75 29.00
C ARG A 69 22.21 -14.29 28.73
N LYS A 70 22.59 -13.35 29.60
CA LYS A 70 22.32 -11.91 29.41
C LYS A 70 23.11 -11.33 28.23
N ARG A 71 24.38 -11.72 28.08
CA ARG A 71 25.23 -11.33 26.95
C ARG A 71 24.74 -11.92 25.63
N ASN A 72 24.30 -13.18 25.62
CA ASN A 72 23.75 -13.81 24.42
C ASN A 72 22.37 -13.22 24.07
N ARG A 73 21.52 -12.93 25.06
CA ARG A 73 20.24 -12.24 24.86
C ARG A 73 20.43 -10.83 24.28
N HIS A 74 21.44 -10.09 24.74
CA HIS A 74 21.78 -8.78 24.17
C HIS A 74 22.26 -8.89 22.71
N ARG A 75 23.05 -9.91 22.36
CA ARG A 75 23.46 -10.17 20.98
C ARG A 75 22.26 -10.56 20.09
N ILE A 76 21.34 -11.36 20.61
CA ILE A 76 20.09 -11.71 19.92
C ILE A 76 19.25 -10.45 19.68
N TRP A 77 19.08 -9.58 20.69
CA TRP A 77 18.37 -8.32 20.52
C TRP A 77 19.03 -7.38 19.52
N ILE A 78 20.37 -7.22 19.55
CA ILE A 78 21.09 -6.46 18.53
C ILE A 78 20.81 -7.02 17.13
N THR A 79 20.87 -8.34 16.98
CA THR A 79 20.64 -8.99 15.68
C THR A 79 19.21 -8.75 15.21
N ILE A 80 18.21 -8.90 16.08
CA ILE A 80 16.81 -8.61 15.78
C ILE A 80 16.64 -7.13 15.39
N CYS A 81 17.20 -6.20 16.16
CA CYS A 81 17.13 -4.77 15.85
C CYS A 81 17.80 -4.43 14.52
N LEU A 82 18.95 -5.04 14.21
CA LEU A 82 19.67 -4.82 12.96
C LEU A 82 18.90 -5.38 11.77
N VAL A 83 18.36 -6.60 11.89
CA VAL A 83 17.49 -7.20 10.88
C VAL A 83 16.26 -6.31 10.67
N PHE A 84 15.58 -5.90 11.73
CA PHE A 84 14.43 -5.00 11.65
C PHE A 84 14.77 -3.65 11.02
N PHE A 85 15.93 -3.08 11.34
CA PHE A 85 16.41 -1.84 10.75
C PHE A 85 16.68 -2.00 9.24
N VAL A 86 17.33 -3.09 8.83
CA VAL A 86 17.55 -3.39 7.41
C VAL A 86 16.22 -3.57 6.68
N PHE A 87 15.28 -4.32 7.26
CA PHE A 87 13.95 -4.50 6.66
C PHE A 87 13.17 -3.19 6.55
N THR A 88 13.13 -2.38 7.60
CA THR A 88 12.43 -1.08 7.57
C THR A 88 13.11 -0.09 6.63
N SER A 89 14.44 -0.09 6.55
CA SER A 89 15.20 0.73 5.60
C SER A 89 14.94 0.30 4.15
N CYS A 90 15.03 -0.99 3.84
CA CYS A 90 14.74 -1.51 2.51
C CYS A 90 13.29 -1.28 2.10
N PHE A 91 12.33 -1.50 3.00
CA PHE A 91 10.91 -1.25 2.75
C PHE A 91 10.63 0.25 2.53
N GLY A 92 11.18 1.10 3.39
CA GLY A 92 11.09 2.56 3.22
C GLY A 92 11.67 2.99 1.88
N MET A 93 12.90 2.55 1.56
CA MET A 93 13.53 2.85 0.27
C MET A 93 12.68 2.37 -0.90
N TYR A 94 12.08 1.17 -0.82
CA TYR A 94 11.20 0.65 -1.86
C TYR A 94 9.97 1.56 -2.08
N VAL A 95 9.28 1.94 -1.01
CA VAL A 95 8.08 2.80 -1.09
C VAL A 95 8.42 4.19 -1.63
N PHE A 96 9.53 4.78 -1.20
CA PHE A 96 9.94 6.13 -1.61
C PHE A 96 10.53 6.18 -3.04
N LEU A 97 11.08 5.08 -3.56
CA LEU A 97 11.69 5.04 -4.90
C LEU A 97 10.78 4.46 -5.99
N PHE A 98 10.10 3.35 -5.71
CA PHE A 98 9.31 2.65 -6.74
C PHE A 98 7.93 3.27 -6.92
N GLY A 99 7.35 3.88 -5.88
CA GLY A 99 6.04 4.53 -5.95
C GLY A 99 4.91 3.56 -6.33
N THR A 100 3.68 4.08 -6.36
CA THR A 100 2.49 3.30 -6.75
C THR A 100 1.80 3.96 -7.93
N LYS A 101 1.24 3.15 -8.83
CA LYS A 101 0.35 3.62 -9.88
C LYS A 101 -0.82 4.38 -9.24
N THR A 102 -1.14 5.55 -9.77
CA THR A 102 -2.18 6.42 -9.22
C THR A 102 -3.22 6.68 -10.29
N SER A 103 -4.50 6.57 -9.93
CA SER A 103 -5.63 6.84 -10.83
C SER A 103 -5.81 8.35 -11.04
N ALA A 104 -6.35 8.73 -12.20
CA ALA A 104 -6.71 10.10 -12.55
C ALA A 104 -7.67 10.79 -11.55
N THR A 105 -8.39 10.02 -10.73
CA THR A 105 -9.28 10.57 -9.67
C THR A 105 -8.53 11.26 -8.53
N LEU A 106 -7.26 10.93 -8.30
CA LEU A 106 -6.41 11.51 -7.25
C LEU A 106 -5.40 12.53 -7.79
N LEU A 107 -5.57 12.93 -9.05
CA LEU A 107 -4.62 13.75 -9.78
C LEU A 107 -5.32 14.98 -10.36
N ASN A 108 -4.65 16.12 -10.30
CA ASN A 108 -4.98 17.27 -11.12
C ASN A 108 -4.15 17.15 -12.40
N ILE A 109 -4.82 17.02 -13.55
CA ILE A 109 -4.20 16.71 -14.85
C ILE A 109 -4.51 17.86 -15.82
N ASP A 110 -3.46 18.45 -16.36
CA ASP A 110 -3.56 19.36 -17.50
C ASP A 110 -2.66 18.85 -18.63
N THR A 111 -3.28 18.61 -19.79
CA THR A 111 -2.61 18.05 -20.96
C THR A 111 -2.71 19.01 -22.12
N THR A 112 -1.59 19.21 -22.80
CA THR A 112 -1.49 19.94 -24.06
C THR A 112 -0.88 19.00 -25.10
N VAL A 113 -1.64 18.74 -26.16
CA VAL A 113 -1.19 17.90 -27.27
C VAL A 113 -0.81 18.82 -28.44
N ALA A 114 0.47 18.77 -28.83
CA ALA A 114 1.02 19.46 -29.99
C ALA A 114 1.40 18.41 -31.07
N PRO A 115 1.66 18.81 -32.32
CA PRO A 115 1.97 17.87 -33.40
C PRO A 115 3.21 16.99 -33.15
N ASP A 116 4.19 17.48 -32.39
CA ASP A 116 5.49 16.83 -32.15
C ASP A 116 5.66 16.33 -30.71
N GLN A 117 4.78 16.70 -29.77
CA GLN A 117 4.87 16.30 -28.38
C GLN A 117 3.54 16.36 -27.62
N VAL A 118 3.41 15.49 -26.61
CA VAL A 118 2.41 15.60 -25.54
C VAL A 118 3.09 16.21 -24.32
N LYS A 119 2.57 17.33 -23.83
CA LYS A 119 2.99 17.95 -22.57
C LYS A 119 1.94 17.66 -21.50
N LEU A 120 2.37 17.04 -20.41
CA LEU A 120 1.53 16.66 -19.27
C LEU A 120 1.99 17.42 -18.03
N GLU A 121 1.12 18.26 -17.48
CA GLU A 121 1.28 18.86 -16.17
C GLU A 121 0.38 18.14 -15.17
N VAL A 122 0.98 17.57 -14.13
CA VAL A 122 0.27 16.71 -13.18
C VAL A 122 0.68 16.99 -11.74
N GLU A 123 -0.30 16.99 -10.85
CA GLU A 123 -0.14 17.15 -9.41
C GLU A 123 -0.99 16.11 -8.69
N CYS A 124 -0.48 15.58 -7.56
CA CYS A 124 -1.27 14.68 -6.71
C CYS A 124 -2.06 15.51 -5.70
N ILE A 125 -3.37 15.27 -5.63
CA ILE A 125 -4.28 15.98 -4.73
C ILE A 125 -4.28 15.34 -3.33
N GLU A 126 -3.88 14.07 -3.24
CA GLU A 126 -3.80 13.34 -1.98
C GLU A 126 -2.67 13.88 -1.09
N LYS A 127 -3.03 14.25 0.14
CA LYS A 127 -2.09 14.85 1.09
C LYS A 127 -0.93 13.91 1.42
N GLY A 128 0.29 14.46 1.42
CA GLY A 128 1.51 13.72 1.73
C GLY A 128 2.02 12.83 0.60
N ARG A 129 1.49 12.99 -0.62
CA ARG A 129 1.95 12.30 -1.82
C ARG A 129 2.36 13.29 -2.89
N LYS A 130 3.31 12.88 -3.74
CA LYS A 130 3.76 13.65 -4.90
C LYS A 130 3.98 12.79 -6.12
N VAL A 131 3.89 13.39 -7.30
CA VAL A 131 4.21 12.70 -8.55
C VAL A 131 5.72 12.46 -8.62
N SER A 132 6.11 11.21 -8.86
CA SER A 132 7.51 10.80 -8.96
C SER A 132 7.95 10.73 -10.42
N ARG A 133 7.19 10.00 -11.25
CA ARG A 133 7.48 9.74 -12.66
C ARG A 133 6.20 9.43 -13.43
N VAL A 134 6.30 9.52 -14.75
CA VAL A 134 5.30 9.06 -15.72
C VAL A 134 5.98 8.07 -16.64
N LEU A 135 5.37 6.91 -16.83
CA LEU A 135 5.77 5.94 -17.86
C LEU A 135 4.85 6.09 -19.05
N TRP A 136 5.44 6.21 -20.24
CA TRP A 136 4.70 6.38 -21.48
C TRP A 136 4.70 5.07 -22.26
N HIS A 137 3.53 4.65 -22.70
CA HIS A 137 3.34 3.47 -23.53
C HIS A 137 2.59 3.88 -24.80
N LYS A 138 3.17 3.58 -25.97
CA LYS A 138 2.50 3.81 -27.25
C LYS A 138 2.03 2.47 -27.81
N GLN A 139 0.74 2.39 -28.14
CA GLN A 139 0.11 1.22 -28.76
C GLN A 139 -0.60 1.68 -30.03
N GLY A 140 0.02 1.46 -31.19
CA GLY A 140 -0.52 1.97 -32.45
C GLY A 140 -0.58 3.51 -32.45
N LYS A 141 -1.78 4.06 -32.44
CA LYS A 141 -2.07 5.51 -32.43
C LYS A 141 -2.48 6.02 -31.04
N ASP A 142 -2.47 5.16 -30.03
CA ASP A 142 -2.83 5.50 -28.66
C ASP A 142 -1.58 5.71 -27.82
N VAL A 143 -1.60 6.74 -26.97
CA VAL A 143 -0.54 7.04 -26.02
C VAL A 143 -1.09 6.99 -24.60
N GLU A 144 -0.57 6.08 -23.77
CA GLU A 144 -0.91 5.94 -22.36
C GLU A 144 0.21 6.51 -21.48
N ALA A 145 -0.17 7.38 -20.54
CA ALA A 145 0.69 7.97 -19.53
C ALA A 145 0.35 7.40 -18.14
N VAL A 146 1.16 6.46 -17.66
CA VAL A 146 1.00 5.84 -16.34
C VAL A 146 1.71 6.68 -15.27
N VAL A 147 0.94 7.27 -14.37
CA VAL A 147 1.45 8.17 -13.33
C VAL A 147 1.79 7.41 -12.04
N TYR A 148 3.00 7.61 -11.51
CA TYR A 148 3.45 7.03 -10.25
C TYR A 148 3.62 8.10 -9.18
N THR A 149 3.06 7.86 -7.99
CA THR A 149 3.22 8.75 -6.83
C THR A 149 4.03 8.09 -5.71
N VAL A 150 4.73 8.91 -4.93
CA VAL A 150 5.52 8.51 -3.75
C VAL A 150 5.18 9.42 -2.57
N PRO A 151 5.47 9.02 -1.32
CA PRO A 151 5.33 9.93 -0.19
C PRO A 151 6.20 11.18 -0.35
N GLY A 152 5.63 12.34 -0.05
CA GLY A 152 6.33 13.62 -0.17
C GLY A 152 5.38 14.81 -0.20
N LYS A 153 5.97 16.01 -0.20
CA LYS A 153 5.20 17.25 -0.36
C LYS A 153 4.64 17.36 -1.77
N GLU A 154 3.38 17.75 -1.87
CA GLU A 154 2.65 17.98 -3.11
C GLU A 154 3.42 18.97 -3.98
N GLU A 155 3.49 18.64 -5.27
CA GLU A 155 4.27 19.38 -6.24
C GLU A 155 3.66 19.15 -7.62
N LYS A 156 3.39 20.24 -8.34
CA LYS A 156 3.02 20.19 -9.75
C LYS A 156 4.27 19.93 -10.58
N LYS A 157 4.23 18.87 -11.39
CA LYS A 157 5.34 18.47 -12.27
C LYS A 157 4.92 18.42 -13.72
N THR A 158 5.86 18.77 -14.59
CA THR A 158 5.68 18.71 -16.04
C THR A 158 6.50 17.55 -16.62
N PHE A 159 5.85 16.75 -17.45
CA PHE A 159 6.44 15.69 -18.23
C PHE A 159 6.16 15.95 -19.71
N SER A 160 7.07 15.53 -20.58
CA SER A 160 6.89 15.60 -22.02
C SER A 160 7.13 14.24 -22.65
N TYR A 161 6.37 13.95 -23.68
CA TYR A 161 6.50 12.77 -24.51
C TYR A 161 6.62 13.23 -25.96
N LYS A 162 7.70 12.82 -26.65
CA LYS A 162 7.89 13.16 -28.05
C LYS A 162 7.08 12.21 -28.91
N ILE A 163 6.29 12.78 -29.82
CA ILE A 163 5.45 12.03 -30.74
C ILE A 163 6.30 11.59 -31.95
N ASP A 164 6.17 10.32 -32.31
CA ASP A 164 6.85 9.66 -33.43
C ASP A 164 5.84 9.04 -34.42
N GLY A 165 4.77 9.76 -34.74
CA GLY A 165 3.74 9.34 -35.70
C GLY A 165 2.40 10.04 -35.48
N LEU A 166 1.34 9.57 -36.14
CA LEU A 166 -0.01 10.03 -35.85
C LEU A 166 -0.48 9.49 -34.50
N ILE A 167 -1.13 10.33 -33.71
CA ILE A 167 -1.83 9.95 -32.48
C ILE A 167 -3.31 10.31 -32.60
N GLU A 168 -4.17 9.40 -32.16
CA GLU A 168 -5.64 9.57 -32.15
C GLU A 168 -6.19 9.64 -30.73
N ASN A 169 -5.50 9.07 -29.74
CA ASN A 169 -5.93 9.09 -28.35
C ASN A 169 -4.75 9.29 -27.39
N VAL A 170 -4.97 10.05 -26.33
CA VAL A 170 -4.07 10.19 -25.19
C VAL A 170 -4.83 9.90 -23.90
N GLU A 171 -4.35 8.90 -23.19
CA GLU A 171 -4.85 8.49 -21.89
C GLU A 171 -3.83 8.83 -20.79
N VAL A 172 -4.30 9.39 -19.68
CA VAL A 172 -3.48 9.66 -18.50
C VAL A 172 -4.10 8.97 -17.29
N ALA A 173 -3.34 8.08 -16.66
CA ALA A 173 -3.73 7.43 -15.41
C ALA A 173 -5.12 6.75 -15.43
N GLY A 174 -5.47 6.08 -16.54
CA GLY A 174 -6.77 5.41 -16.70
C GLY A 174 -7.85 6.24 -17.39
N ARG A 175 -7.58 7.52 -17.72
CA ARG A 175 -8.59 8.46 -18.22
C ARG A 175 -8.18 9.08 -19.55
N ILE A 176 -9.10 9.07 -20.51
CA ILE A 176 -8.94 9.76 -21.80
C ILE A 176 -8.93 11.27 -21.56
N VAL A 177 -7.85 11.95 -21.95
CA VAL A 177 -7.69 13.41 -21.78
C VAL A 177 -7.68 14.16 -23.12
N TRP A 178 -7.44 13.45 -24.21
CA TRP A 178 -7.45 13.98 -25.56
C TRP A 178 -7.78 12.86 -26.54
N GLU A 179 -8.65 13.13 -27.51
CA GLU A 179 -9.02 12.17 -28.54
C GLU A 179 -9.39 12.91 -29.84
N GLU A 180 -8.96 12.40 -30.99
CA GLU A 180 -9.29 12.88 -32.35
C GLU A 180 -9.15 14.41 -32.53
N GLY A 181 -8.03 14.97 -32.07
CA GLY A 181 -7.77 16.42 -32.18
C GLY A 181 -8.30 17.25 -31.01
N LYS A 182 -9.09 16.68 -30.11
CA LYS A 182 -9.87 17.43 -29.12
C LYS A 182 -9.42 17.14 -27.70
N LYS A 183 -9.29 18.20 -26.90
CA LYS A 183 -9.10 18.09 -25.46
C LYS A 183 -10.42 17.68 -24.83
N ILE A 184 -10.40 16.62 -24.04
CA ILE A 184 -11.61 16.11 -23.40
C ILE A 184 -11.78 16.79 -22.02
N PRO A 185 -12.97 17.34 -21.71
CA PRO A 185 -13.27 17.86 -20.37
C PRO A 185 -13.16 16.76 -19.31
N ALA A 186 -12.52 17.07 -18.17
CA ALA A 186 -12.27 16.10 -17.11
C ALA A 186 -13.57 15.50 -16.52
N GLU A 187 -14.62 16.32 -16.39
CA GLU A 187 -15.93 15.89 -15.90
C GLU A 187 -16.60 14.91 -16.86
N LEU A 188 -16.54 15.20 -18.16
CA LEU A 188 -17.07 14.33 -19.21
C LEU A 188 -16.33 12.99 -19.24
N ALA A 189 -15.00 13.01 -19.18
CA ALA A 189 -14.20 11.78 -19.12
C ALA A 189 -14.49 10.94 -17.88
N LEU A 190 -14.64 11.59 -16.70
CA LEU A 190 -15.03 10.88 -15.47
C LEU A 190 -16.41 10.24 -15.58
N LEU A 191 -17.36 10.92 -16.22
CA LEU A 191 -18.69 10.37 -16.45
C LEU A 191 -18.62 9.16 -17.40
N TYR A 192 -17.84 9.28 -18.48
CA TYR A 192 -17.64 8.26 -19.51
C TYR A 192 -17.05 6.93 -18.98
N GLU A 193 -16.27 6.98 -17.90
CA GLU A 193 -15.78 5.78 -17.20
C GLU A 193 -16.93 4.88 -16.66
N ASN A 194 -18.17 5.38 -16.61
CA ASN A 194 -19.36 4.67 -16.09
C ASN A 194 -20.34 4.24 -17.19
N LYS A 195 -19.90 4.16 -18.46
CA LYS A 195 -20.68 3.60 -19.56
C LYS A 195 -21.22 2.20 -19.23
N VAL A 196 -22.39 1.90 -19.81
CA VAL A 196 -23.11 0.64 -19.59
C VAL A 196 -23.28 -0.10 -20.91
N GLU A 197 -22.78 -1.32 -21.00
CA GLU A 197 -22.92 -2.16 -22.20
C GLU A 197 -24.36 -2.64 -22.39
N TYR A 198 -25.03 -3.01 -21.30
CA TYR A 198 -26.36 -3.61 -21.35
C TYR A 198 -27.33 -2.95 -20.35
N ILE A 199 -28.41 -2.38 -20.86
CA ILE A 199 -29.44 -1.68 -20.08
C ILE A 199 -30.10 -2.54 -19.00
N GLY A 200 -30.13 -3.86 -19.17
CA GLY A 200 -30.65 -4.78 -18.16
C GLY A 200 -29.77 -4.90 -16.91
N ASP A 201 -28.54 -4.37 -16.93
CA ASP A 201 -27.71 -4.23 -15.74
C ASP A 201 -28.15 -3.01 -14.92
N VAL A 202 -29.29 -3.16 -14.23
CA VAL A 202 -29.93 -2.07 -13.47
C VAL A 202 -28.98 -1.46 -12.43
N SER A 203 -28.04 -2.24 -11.87
CA SER A 203 -27.04 -1.72 -10.94
C SER A 203 -26.07 -0.74 -11.60
N LYS A 204 -25.58 -1.05 -12.80
CA LYS A 204 -24.74 -0.11 -13.55
C LYS A 204 -25.52 1.11 -14.06
N VAL A 205 -26.76 0.91 -14.51
CA VAL A 205 -27.64 2.02 -14.93
C VAL A 205 -27.91 2.98 -13.77
N SER A 206 -28.29 2.47 -12.59
CA SER A 206 -28.50 3.31 -11.40
C SER A 206 -27.23 4.07 -11.02
N ARG A 207 -26.07 3.40 -11.02
CA ARG A 207 -24.79 4.05 -10.73
C ARG A 207 -24.46 5.16 -11.74
N LEU A 208 -24.76 4.97 -13.03
CA LEU A 208 -24.59 6.00 -14.04
C LEU A 208 -25.48 7.21 -13.75
N LEU A 209 -26.77 7.01 -13.49
CA LEU A 209 -27.72 8.09 -13.19
C LEU A 209 -27.37 8.84 -11.89
N GLU A 210 -26.83 8.14 -10.89
CA GLU A 210 -26.26 8.76 -9.69
C GLU A 210 -25.05 9.64 -10.02
N LYS A 211 -24.15 9.19 -10.90
CA LYS A 211 -22.99 9.98 -11.34
C LYS A 211 -23.37 11.20 -12.17
N MET A 212 -24.45 11.09 -12.94
CA MET A 212 -25.07 12.21 -13.65
C MET A 212 -25.83 13.17 -12.69
N ASN A 213 -26.01 12.78 -11.42
CA ASN A 213 -26.74 13.55 -10.41
C ASN A 213 -28.19 13.88 -10.83
N VAL A 214 -28.83 12.95 -11.55
CA VAL A 214 -30.20 13.13 -12.09
C VAL A 214 -31.21 13.44 -10.98
N SER A 215 -31.00 12.95 -9.77
CA SER A 215 -31.87 13.22 -8.61
C SER A 215 -31.97 14.71 -8.23
N GLU A 216 -30.94 15.52 -8.51
CA GLU A 216 -30.99 16.96 -8.26
C GLU A 216 -32.01 17.65 -9.17
N LEU A 217 -32.12 17.15 -10.41
CA LEU A 217 -33.04 17.65 -11.44
C LEU A 217 -34.47 17.17 -11.17
N ILE A 218 -34.66 15.84 -11.04
CA ILE A 218 -35.98 15.21 -11.10
C ILE A 218 -36.53 14.76 -9.74
N GLY A 219 -35.76 14.93 -8.65
CA GLY A 219 -36.08 14.39 -7.34
C GLY A 219 -35.84 12.87 -7.27
N SER A 220 -36.48 12.20 -6.31
CA SER A 220 -36.49 10.73 -6.26
C SER A 220 -37.16 10.16 -7.51
N TYR A 221 -36.62 9.05 -8.02
CA TYR A 221 -37.12 8.40 -9.22
C TYR A 221 -37.11 6.87 -9.11
N THR A 222 -37.88 6.21 -9.97
CA THR A 222 -37.82 4.76 -10.18
C THR A 222 -37.56 4.44 -11.65
N LEU A 223 -36.98 3.26 -11.90
CA LEU A 223 -36.62 2.79 -13.23
C LEU A 223 -37.51 1.63 -13.65
N GLU A 224 -37.92 1.64 -14.91
CA GLU A 224 -38.62 0.56 -15.58
C GLU A 224 -37.95 0.32 -16.94
N LEU A 225 -37.88 -0.94 -17.37
CA LEU A 225 -37.29 -1.32 -18.65
C LEU A 225 -38.39 -1.76 -19.62
N ASP A 226 -38.36 -1.23 -20.84
CA ASP A 226 -39.24 -1.64 -21.93
C ASP A 226 -38.41 -2.08 -23.13
N ASN A 227 -38.09 -3.37 -23.20
CA ASN A 227 -37.25 -3.97 -24.25
C ASN A 227 -35.89 -3.26 -24.37
N THR A 228 -35.79 -2.30 -25.30
CA THR A 228 -34.60 -1.49 -25.57
C THR A 228 -34.70 -0.08 -24.99
N GLY A 229 -35.75 0.24 -24.24
CA GLY A 229 -36.01 1.55 -23.66
C GLY A 229 -35.82 1.61 -22.15
N LEU A 230 -35.37 2.77 -21.67
CA LEU A 230 -35.33 3.12 -20.25
C LEU A 230 -36.50 4.05 -19.91
N ILE A 231 -37.33 3.67 -18.96
CA ILE A 231 -38.41 4.53 -18.45
C ILE A 231 -38.01 5.03 -17.06
N ILE A 232 -37.96 6.36 -16.90
CA ILE A 232 -37.63 7.03 -15.64
C ILE A 232 -38.89 7.71 -15.12
N HIS A 233 -39.40 7.23 -14.00
CA HIS A 233 -40.54 7.83 -13.31
C HIS A 233 -40.01 8.82 -12.27
N SER A 234 -40.28 10.11 -12.46
CA SER A 234 -39.83 11.17 -11.56
C SER A 234 -40.95 11.69 -10.66
N VAL A 235 -40.57 12.10 -9.44
CA VAL A 235 -41.49 12.80 -8.54
C VAL A 235 -41.66 14.27 -8.92
N ARG A 236 -40.63 14.93 -9.45
CA ARG A 236 -40.70 16.33 -9.89
C ARG A 236 -41.12 16.45 -11.35
N PRO A 237 -41.84 17.52 -11.73
CA PRO A 237 -42.19 17.80 -13.13
C PRO A 237 -40.98 17.83 -14.04
N ILE A 238 -41.15 17.25 -15.23
CA ILE A 238 -40.13 17.29 -16.29
C ILE A 238 -40.06 18.66 -16.95
N ASN A 239 -38.83 19.12 -17.19
CA ASN A 239 -38.52 20.38 -17.87
C ASN A 239 -37.69 20.10 -19.12
N GLU A 240 -38.14 20.63 -20.25
CA GLU A 240 -37.46 20.50 -21.55
C GLU A 240 -36.01 21.00 -21.49
N ALA A 241 -35.70 21.96 -20.61
CA ALA A 241 -34.35 22.52 -20.45
C ALA A 241 -33.27 21.51 -20.05
N TYR A 242 -33.63 20.34 -19.50
CA TYR A 242 -32.67 19.29 -19.18
C TYR A 242 -33.01 17.94 -19.82
N VAL A 243 -34.26 17.70 -20.25
CA VAL A 243 -34.69 16.41 -20.80
C VAL A 243 -33.84 16.01 -22.00
N ASP A 244 -33.61 16.92 -22.93
CA ASP A 244 -32.82 16.64 -24.14
C ASP A 244 -31.37 16.28 -23.78
N ARG A 245 -30.72 17.12 -22.96
CA ARG A 245 -29.34 16.91 -22.52
C ARG A 245 -29.15 15.59 -21.78
N GLU A 246 -29.98 15.33 -20.76
CA GLU A 246 -29.87 14.10 -19.98
C GLU A 246 -30.21 12.87 -20.82
N SER A 247 -31.13 13.01 -21.78
CA SER A 247 -31.43 11.93 -22.73
C SER A 247 -30.24 11.64 -23.64
N LEU A 248 -29.60 12.66 -24.22
CA LEU A 248 -28.40 12.49 -25.03
C LEU A 248 -27.30 11.76 -24.24
N LEU A 249 -27.08 12.15 -22.98
CA LEU A 249 -26.10 11.51 -22.09
C LEU A 249 -26.43 10.02 -21.90
N ILE A 250 -27.67 9.68 -21.51
CA ILE A 250 -28.11 8.29 -21.29
C ILE A 250 -27.98 7.48 -22.58
N LEU A 251 -28.51 8.00 -23.69
CA LEU A 251 -28.54 7.31 -24.99
C LEU A 251 -27.13 7.05 -25.52
N SER A 252 -26.18 7.97 -25.30
CA SER A 252 -24.79 7.83 -25.75
C SER A 252 -23.97 6.90 -24.84
N MET A 253 -24.31 6.80 -23.54
CA MET A 253 -23.51 6.05 -22.56
C MET A 253 -24.00 4.64 -22.27
N ILE A 254 -25.23 4.30 -22.66
CA ILE A 254 -25.75 2.93 -22.58
C ILE A 254 -25.76 2.35 -24.00
N GLU A 255 -25.00 1.29 -24.30
CA GLU A 255 -24.77 0.85 -25.69
C GLU A 255 -26.08 0.47 -26.39
N ASN A 256 -26.89 -0.38 -25.74
CA ASN A 256 -28.05 -1.01 -26.36
C ASN A 256 -29.41 -0.32 -26.09
N VAL A 257 -29.42 0.88 -25.49
CA VAL A 257 -30.67 1.65 -25.30
C VAL A 257 -31.07 2.35 -26.60
N SER A 258 -32.34 2.32 -26.99
CA SER A 258 -32.85 2.99 -28.20
C SER A 258 -33.68 4.24 -27.89
N PHE A 259 -34.25 4.34 -26.68
CA PHE A 259 -35.00 5.51 -26.24
C PHE A 259 -34.99 5.62 -24.72
N VAL A 260 -35.21 6.83 -24.22
CA VAL A 260 -35.52 7.11 -22.83
C VAL A 260 -36.86 7.82 -22.74
N THR A 261 -37.71 7.36 -21.82
CA THR A 261 -39.00 7.97 -21.53
C THR A 261 -39.00 8.53 -20.13
N TRP A 262 -39.21 9.84 -20.02
CA TRP A 262 -39.40 10.53 -18.75
C TRP A 262 -40.89 10.63 -18.44
N LYS A 263 -41.30 10.13 -17.28
CA LYS A 263 -42.69 10.19 -16.80
C LYS A 263 -42.76 10.99 -15.51
N SER A 264 -43.54 12.07 -15.51
CA SER A 264 -43.86 12.81 -14.29
C SER A 264 -45.31 13.24 -14.29
N GLN A 265 -46.06 12.84 -13.27
CA GLN A 265 -47.50 13.14 -13.14
C GLN A 265 -48.24 12.78 -14.45
N ASP A 266 -48.76 13.76 -15.18
CA ASP A 266 -49.47 13.59 -16.45
C ASP A 266 -48.60 13.85 -17.70
N LYS A 267 -47.35 14.28 -17.55
CA LYS A 267 -46.43 14.52 -18.67
C LYS A 267 -45.59 13.27 -18.94
N VAL A 268 -45.56 12.87 -20.20
CA VAL A 268 -44.72 11.79 -20.71
C VAL A 268 -43.94 12.34 -21.89
N GLU A 269 -42.62 12.23 -21.82
CA GLU A 269 -41.72 12.72 -22.87
C GLU A 269 -40.74 11.60 -23.23
N THR A 270 -40.67 11.25 -24.51
CA THR A 270 -39.80 10.18 -24.99
C THR A 270 -38.82 10.74 -26.00
N VAL A 271 -37.54 10.46 -25.76
CA VAL A 271 -36.45 10.83 -26.64
C VAL A 271 -35.80 9.55 -27.15
N SER A 272 -35.78 9.38 -28.47
CA SER A 272 -35.15 8.22 -29.14
C SER A 272 -33.79 8.59 -29.73
N VAL A 273 -32.99 7.56 -30.01
CA VAL A 273 -31.75 7.70 -30.79
C VAL A 273 -32.03 8.34 -32.14
N GLU A 274 -33.05 7.87 -32.86
CA GLU A 274 -33.45 8.42 -34.17
C GLU A 274 -33.78 9.92 -34.10
N MET A 275 -34.54 10.33 -33.08
CA MET A 275 -34.89 11.75 -32.89
C MET A 275 -33.66 12.62 -32.62
N MET A 276 -32.70 12.12 -31.83
CA MET A 276 -31.46 12.83 -31.55
C MET A 276 -30.51 12.85 -32.75
N ASP A 277 -30.44 11.74 -33.49
CA ASP A 277 -29.64 11.64 -34.71
C ASP A 277 -30.14 12.62 -35.77
N ASP A 278 -31.46 12.71 -35.98
CA ASP A 278 -32.09 13.66 -36.90
C ASP A 278 -31.85 15.12 -36.47
N ARG A 279 -31.90 15.39 -35.16
CA ARG A 279 -31.71 16.73 -34.61
C ARG A 279 -30.27 17.21 -34.72
N LEU A 280 -29.30 16.35 -34.44
CA LEU A 280 -27.88 16.70 -34.41
C LEU A 280 -27.20 16.47 -35.77
N GLY A 281 -27.82 15.69 -36.67
CA GLY A 281 -27.23 15.32 -37.96
C GLY A 281 -26.05 14.36 -37.85
N THR A 282 -25.97 13.61 -36.75
CA THR A 282 -24.85 12.70 -36.42
C THR A 282 -25.37 11.50 -35.63
N GLY A 283 -24.71 10.35 -35.74
CA GLY A 283 -25.09 9.15 -35.00
C GLY A 283 -24.64 9.23 -33.54
N ILE A 284 -25.55 9.52 -32.61
CA ILE A 284 -25.19 9.75 -31.20
C ILE A 284 -24.56 8.53 -30.53
N LYS A 285 -24.86 7.33 -31.05
CA LYS A 285 -24.31 6.06 -30.58
C LYS A 285 -22.82 5.89 -30.83
N GLU A 286 -22.24 6.60 -31.80
CA GLU A 286 -20.78 6.62 -31.94
C GLU A 286 -20.10 7.28 -30.74
N GLY A 287 -20.83 8.11 -29.98
CA GLY A 287 -20.40 8.60 -28.67
C GLY A 287 -20.07 7.47 -27.68
N TYR A 288 -20.72 6.32 -27.78
CA TYR A 288 -20.39 5.15 -26.96
C TYR A 288 -18.97 4.62 -27.22
N ARG A 289 -18.43 4.84 -28.43
CA ARG A 289 -17.10 4.35 -28.83
C ARG A 289 -16.02 5.43 -28.81
N SER A 290 -16.38 6.66 -29.15
CA SER A 290 -15.49 7.81 -29.15
C SER A 290 -16.01 8.90 -28.22
N LEU A 291 -15.16 9.30 -27.27
CA LEU A 291 -15.43 10.38 -26.35
C LEU A 291 -15.35 11.76 -27.01
N ALA A 292 -14.53 11.90 -28.06
CA ALA A 292 -14.52 13.10 -28.90
C ALA A 292 -15.85 13.31 -29.62
N VAL A 293 -16.41 12.27 -30.25
CA VAL A 293 -17.74 12.33 -30.87
C VAL A 293 -18.82 12.62 -29.82
N PHE A 294 -18.71 12.01 -28.64
CA PHE A 294 -19.66 12.30 -27.56
C PHE A 294 -19.62 13.76 -27.10
N ALA A 295 -18.42 14.33 -26.96
CA ALA A 295 -18.26 15.75 -26.62
C ALA A 295 -18.87 16.66 -27.70
N ASP A 296 -18.70 16.32 -28.98
CA ASP A 296 -19.28 17.07 -30.10
C ASP A 296 -20.81 17.05 -30.09
N ASN A 297 -21.40 15.89 -29.81
CA ASN A 297 -22.86 15.77 -29.74
C ASN A 297 -23.44 16.67 -28.64
N ILE A 298 -22.74 16.76 -27.49
CA ILE A 298 -23.15 17.63 -26.38
C ILE A 298 -23.05 19.10 -26.80
N GLU A 299 -21.92 19.51 -27.39
CA GLU A 299 -21.73 20.89 -27.84
C GLU A 299 -22.76 21.29 -28.92
N GLN A 300 -23.04 20.41 -29.87
CA GLN A 300 -24.06 20.63 -30.90
C GLN A 300 -25.46 20.78 -30.31
N LEU A 301 -25.80 19.98 -29.29
CA LEU A 301 -27.09 20.08 -28.61
C LEU A 301 -27.22 21.44 -27.91
N GLU A 302 -26.20 21.84 -27.14
CA GLU A 302 -26.18 23.13 -26.43
C GLU A 302 -26.32 24.31 -27.42
N GLN A 303 -25.62 24.28 -28.55
CA GLN A 303 -25.76 25.28 -29.61
C GLN A 303 -27.17 25.28 -30.22
N SER A 304 -27.78 24.11 -30.43
CA SER A 304 -29.15 24.01 -30.97
C SER A 304 -30.20 24.63 -30.04
N GLU A 305 -30.01 24.46 -28.73
CA GLU A 305 -30.90 25.01 -27.70
C GLU A 305 -30.76 26.52 -27.56
N GLU A 306 -29.53 27.05 -27.64
CA GLU A 306 -29.31 28.49 -27.66
C GLU A 306 -29.98 29.18 -28.85
N ILE A 307 -29.92 28.56 -30.04
CA ILE A 307 -30.58 29.10 -31.24
C ILE A 307 -32.09 29.11 -31.05
N ARG A 308 -32.68 27.99 -30.60
CA ARG A 308 -34.13 27.89 -30.34
C ARG A 308 -34.59 28.93 -29.30
N ALA A 309 -33.81 29.11 -28.23
CA ALA A 309 -34.12 30.10 -27.20
C ALA A 309 -34.11 31.54 -27.75
N ARG A 310 -33.22 31.87 -28.69
CA ARG A 310 -33.19 33.19 -29.34
C ARG A 310 -34.38 33.40 -30.28
N GLU A 311 -34.79 32.37 -31.01
CA GLU A 311 -35.95 32.43 -31.92
C GLU A 311 -37.26 32.63 -31.14
N CYS A 312 -37.46 31.92 -30.02
CA CYS A 312 -38.65 32.08 -29.17
C CYS A 312 -38.75 33.44 -28.45
N VAL A 313 -37.66 34.20 -28.32
CA VAL A 313 -37.66 35.56 -27.74
C VAL A 313 -37.97 36.63 -28.80
N CYS A 314 -37.88 36.29 -30.10
CA CYS A 314 -38.15 37.20 -31.20
C CYS A 314 -39.60 37.14 -31.74
N GLU A 315 -40.41 36.21 -31.26
CA GLU A 315 -41.87 36.08 -31.51
C GLU A 315 -42.70 36.68 -30.37
#